data_AF-D8JPS7-F1
#
_entry.id   AF-D8JPS7-F1
#
_cell.length_a   1.000
_cell.length_b   1.000
_cell.length_c   1.000
_cell.angle_alpha   90.00
_cell.angle_beta   90.00
_cell.angle_gamma   90.00
#
_symmetry.space_group_name_H-M   'P 1'
#
loop_
_entity.id
_entity.type
_entity.pdbx_description
1 polymer ?
#
loop_
_entity_poly.entity_id
_entity_poly.type
_entity_poly.pdbx_seq_one_letter_code
_entity_poly.pdbx_strand_id
1 'polypeptide(L)'
;MRSVFAILGFALILSLPGVLLAKPVREKAPEAAFRGNEDLLRWINGYRRKPEPQRVPDAVKAMSAYGLTKDSDQSGIYIGFVAGVIGSNSASAEDLVSKMFPLPPEDQVVIIKGIAYSGLPGWRPLLRTFIERMPARKDLIEKFLYGDKPVLTALSIKEDATVIDLNWGYYFATGWEAPIRRIASALAYSLEKDKVDTLTIGAMAKWTLAQNASRDNDLLMMLKRISSDSDPSIKKPLIEVIDASETLELSKIRKDALASIDELKAKGSEKLRNYNWWGQAGQTVLALGCVAAGAMGQVQFGIPCVIGGAASTAALNYFKPTD
;
A
#
# COMPACT_ATOMS: atom_id res chain seq x y z
N MET A 1 49.97 -12.95 83.37
CA MET A 1 48.81 -13.45 84.13
C MET A 1 48.00 -12.26 84.62
N ARG A 2 46.66 -12.37 84.55
CA ARG A 2 45.59 -11.37 84.79
C ARG A 2 45.19 -10.57 83.54
N SER A 3 43.93 -10.46 83.11
CA SER A 3 42.68 -11.20 83.37
C SER A 3 41.75 -10.80 82.21
N VAL A 4 41.02 -11.78 81.67
CA VAL A 4 39.99 -11.59 80.64
C VAL A 4 38.71 -11.06 81.29
N PHE A 5 38.14 -9.97 80.76
CA PHE A 5 36.73 -9.63 80.97
C PHE A 5 36.11 -9.17 79.65
N ALA A 6 35.24 -10.01 79.11
CA ALA A 6 34.34 -9.70 78.01
C ALA A 6 33.21 -8.79 78.51
N ILE A 7 33.02 -7.65 77.86
CA ILE A 7 31.86 -6.77 78.08
C ILE A 7 30.93 -6.95 76.88
N LEU A 8 29.73 -7.47 77.15
CA LEU A 8 28.59 -7.47 76.23
C LEU A 8 28.19 -6.01 75.94
N GLY A 9 28.30 -5.60 74.68
CA GLY A 9 27.69 -4.38 74.15
C GLY A 9 26.41 -4.73 73.39
N PHE A 10 25.27 -4.36 73.97
CA PHE A 10 23.92 -4.53 73.43
C PHE A 10 23.74 -3.61 72.20
N ALA A 11 23.65 -4.16 70.99
CA ALA A 11 23.35 -3.39 69.78
C ALA A 11 21.83 -3.21 69.65
N LEU A 12 21.37 -1.97 69.80
CA LEU A 12 19.99 -1.54 69.60
C LEU A 12 19.67 -1.58 68.08
N ILE A 13 18.90 -2.56 67.64
CA ILE A 13 18.41 -2.65 66.26
C ILE A 13 17.23 -1.68 66.11
N LEU A 14 17.48 -0.53 65.49
CA LEU A 14 16.45 0.39 64.97
C LEU A 14 15.76 -0.28 63.78
N SER A 15 14.56 -0.82 64.01
CA SER A 15 13.65 -1.28 62.96
C SER A 15 13.02 -0.09 62.23
N LEU A 16 13.65 0.34 61.13
CA LEU A 16 13.00 1.17 60.13
C LEU A 16 11.90 0.34 59.43
N PRO A 17 10.63 0.79 59.40
CA PRO A 17 9.60 0.10 58.62
C PRO A 17 9.97 0.22 57.15
N GLY A 18 10.22 -0.92 56.52
CA GLY A 18 10.47 -1.02 55.09
C GLY A 18 9.28 -0.50 54.32
N VAL A 19 9.40 0.70 53.75
CA VAL A 19 8.52 1.16 52.68
C VAL A 19 8.80 0.21 51.51
N LEU A 20 7.90 -0.76 51.30
CA LEU A 20 7.86 -1.54 50.06
C LEU A 20 7.69 -0.55 48.91
N LEU A 21 8.79 -0.27 48.21
CA LEU A 21 8.73 0.31 46.87
C LEU A 21 8.02 -0.71 45.97
N ALA A 22 6.71 -0.51 45.78
CA ALA A 22 5.95 -1.23 44.78
C ALA A 22 6.69 -1.06 43.44
N LYS A 23 7.08 -2.19 42.82
CA LYS A 23 7.65 -2.19 41.48
C LYS A 23 6.67 -1.42 40.58
N PRO A 24 7.12 -0.45 39.76
CA PRO A 24 6.24 0.20 38.82
C PRO A 24 5.62 -0.91 37.95
N VAL A 25 4.31 -1.05 38.02
CA VAL A 25 3.55 -1.89 37.10
C VAL A 25 3.80 -1.27 35.74
N ARG A 26 4.69 -1.90 34.96
CA ARG A 26 4.89 -1.56 33.56
C ARG A 26 3.57 -1.90 32.90
N GLU A 27 2.73 -0.89 32.68
CA GLU A 27 1.46 -1.03 31.98
C GLU A 27 1.78 -1.77 30.68
N LYS A 28 1.19 -2.96 30.54
CA LYS A 28 1.43 -3.81 29.38
C LYS A 28 1.03 -2.97 28.18
N ALA A 29 1.98 -2.64 27.31
CA ALA A 29 1.70 -1.87 26.11
C ALA A 29 0.45 -2.48 25.43
N PRO A 30 -0.53 -1.68 25.00
CA PRO A 30 -1.74 -2.20 24.37
C PRO A 30 -1.32 -3.23 23.32
N GLU A 31 -1.89 -4.44 23.41
CA GLU A 31 -1.60 -5.47 22.42
C GLU A 31 -1.94 -4.88 21.05
N ALA A 32 -0.96 -4.86 20.14
CA ALA A 32 -1.14 -4.20 18.85
C ALA A 32 -2.38 -4.81 18.17
N ALA A 33 -3.32 -3.95 17.75
CA ALA A 33 -4.59 -4.37 17.13
C ALA A 33 -4.39 -5.25 15.87
N PHE A 34 -3.20 -5.19 15.28
CA PHE A 34 -2.73 -6.03 14.19
C PHE A 34 -1.38 -6.62 14.57
N ARG A 35 -1.20 -7.93 14.42
CA ARG A 35 0.02 -8.65 14.86
C ARG A 35 1.24 -8.43 13.95
N GLY A 36 1.04 -7.84 12.77
CA GLY A 36 2.08 -7.56 11.79
C GLY A 36 1.49 -7.06 10.46
N ASN A 37 2.35 -6.75 9.48
CA ASN A 37 1.93 -6.29 8.15
C ASN A 37 1.02 -7.32 7.44
N GLU A 38 1.32 -8.60 7.55
CA GLU A 38 0.53 -9.67 6.91
C GLU A 38 -0.91 -9.74 7.45
N ASP A 39 -1.07 -9.56 8.75
CA ASP A 39 -2.37 -9.57 9.41
C ASP A 39 -3.21 -8.36 8.97
N LEU A 40 -2.56 -7.19 8.88
CA LEU A 40 -3.16 -5.98 8.34
C LEU A 40 -3.58 -6.14 6.87
N LEU A 41 -2.71 -6.66 6.00
CA LEU A 41 -3.02 -6.89 4.59
C LEU A 41 -4.13 -7.91 4.41
N ARG A 42 -4.13 -9.00 5.18
CA ARG A 42 -5.21 -10.00 5.16
C ARG A 42 -6.54 -9.36 5.53
N TRP A 43 -6.55 -8.51 6.55
CA TRP A 43 -7.74 -7.77 6.96
C TRP A 43 -8.21 -6.79 5.86
N ILE A 44 -7.31 -6.00 5.25
CA ILE A 44 -7.64 -5.10 4.13
C ILE A 44 -8.28 -5.86 2.97
N ASN A 45 -7.69 -6.99 2.54
CA ASN A 45 -8.20 -7.80 1.44
C ASN A 45 -9.59 -8.38 1.73
N GLY A 46 -9.87 -8.73 2.99
CA GLY A 46 -11.16 -9.26 3.44
C GLY A 46 -12.21 -8.22 3.81
N TYR A 47 -11.81 -6.95 3.97
CA TYR A 47 -12.61 -5.90 4.61
C TYR A 47 -14.02 -5.74 4.02
N ARG A 48 -14.13 -5.69 2.68
CA ARG A 48 -15.43 -5.57 1.98
C ARG A 48 -16.48 -6.59 2.39
N ARG A 49 -16.09 -7.81 2.75
CA ARG A 49 -17.03 -8.88 3.09
C ARG A 49 -17.74 -8.61 4.42
N LYS A 50 -17.05 -7.92 5.34
CA LYS A 50 -17.60 -7.51 6.63
C LYS A 50 -16.89 -6.21 7.05
N PRO A 51 -17.38 -5.04 6.59
CA PRO A 51 -16.74 -3.76 6.88
C PRO A 51 -16.71 -3.47 8.39
N GLU A 52 -15.55 -3.06 8.89
CA GLU A 52 -15.32 -2.68 10.28
C GLU A 52 -14.64 -1.29 10.35
N PRO A 53 -15.32 -0.21 9.93
CA PRO A 53 -14.71 1.13 9.80
C PRO A 53 -14.07 1.62 11.11
N GLN A 54 -14.64 1.24 12.26
CA GLN A 54 -14.14 1.56 13.59
C GLN A 54 -12.73 1.02 13.89
N ARG A 55 -12.25 0.01 13.14
CA ARG A 55 -10.89 -0.55 13.28
C ARG A 55 -9.84 0.19 12.43
N VAL A 56 -10.28 1.03 11.51
CA VAL A 56 -9.38 1.76 10.59
C VAL A 56 -8.44 2.71 11.33
N PRO A 57 -8.83 3.41 12.41
CA PRO A 57 -7.88 4.17 13.22
C PRO A 57 -6.71 3.35 13.75
N ASP A 58 -6.98 2.12 14.23
CA ASP A 58 -5.92 1.22 14.69
C ASP A 58 -5.07 0.69 13.54
N ALA A 59 -5.70 0.46 12.38
CA ALA A 59 -5.00 0.06 11.16
C ALA A 59 -4.01 1.15 10.70
N VAL A 60 -4.42 2.43 10.73
CA VAL A 60 -3.55 3.56 10.37
C VAL A 60 -2.36 3.68 11.32
N LYS A 61 -2.58 3.49 12.63
CA LYS A 61 -1.49 3.46 13.62
C LYS A 61 -0.54 2.28 13.37
N ALA A 62 -1.07 1.10 13.03
CA ALA A 62 -0.27 -0.05 12.64
C ALA A 62 0.54 0.23 11.35
N MET A 63 -0.05 0.88 10.35
CA MET A 63 0.66 1.26 9.12
C MET A 63 1.87 2.16 9.42
N SER A 64 1.69 3.16 10.29
CA SER A 64 2.78 4.03 10.76
C SER A 64 3.85 3.24 11.53
N ALA A 65 3.44 2.39 12.48
CA ALA A 65 4.35 1.56 13.26
C ALA A 65 5.19 0.60 12.39
N TYR A 66 4.63 0.13 11.28
CA TYR A 66 5.31 -0.76 10.32
C TYR A 66 6.04 -0.01 9.20
N GLY A 67 6.04 1.33 9.22
CA GLY A 67 6.70 2.16 8.19
C GLY A 67 6.05 2.11 6.80
N LEU A 68 4.81 1.62 6.71
CA LEU A 68 4.09 1.39 5.45
C LEU A 68 3.57 2.68 4.80
N THR A 69 3.63 3.79 5.54
CA THR A 69 3.23 5.14 5.10
C THR A 69 4.41 6.01 4.66
N LYS A 70 5.65 5.53 4.86
CA LYS A 70 6.88 6.31 4.63
C LYS A 70 7.38 6.27 3.19
N ASP A 71 7.06 5.21 2.45
CA ASP A 71 7.52 4.99 1.08
C ASP A 71 6.41 5.36 0.07
N SER A 72 6.66 6.32 -0.81
CA SER A 72 5.64 6.82 -1.76
C SER A 72 5.10 5.70 -2.65
N ASP A 73 5.96 4.75 -2.99
CA ASP A 73 5.68 3.72 -3.97
C ASP A 73 4.91 2.53 -3.38
N GLN A 74 4.97 2.32 -2.05
CA GLN A 74 4.25 1.26 -1.34
C GLN A 74 3.01 1.75 -0.58
N SER A 75 2.89 3.07 -0.40
CA SER A 75 1.79 3.68 0.37
C SER A 75 0.44 3.68 -0.36
N GLY A 76 0.42 3.45 -1.69
CA GLY A 76 -0.77 3.60 -2.53
C GLY A 76 -1.98 2.78 -2.05
N ILE A 77 -1.81 1.48 -1.79
CA ILE A 77 -2.90 0.61 -1.32
C ILE A 77 -3.46 1.11 0.01
N TYR A 78 -2.60 1.47 0.95
CA TYR A 78 -3.00 1.91 2.29
C TYR A 78 -3.74 3.25 2.25
N ILE A 79 -3.23 4.22 1.48
CA ILE A 79 -3.89 5.52 1.29
C ILE A 79 -5.24 5.34 0.60
N GLY A 80 -5.30 4.54 -0.47
CA GLY A 80 -6.52 4.24 -1.20
C GLY A 80 -7.57 3.59 -0.31
N PHE A 81 -7.16 2.65 0.54
CA PHE A 81 -8.03 1.98 1.48
C PHE A 81 -8.61 2.95 2.52
N VAL A 82 -7.76 3.76 3.16
CA VAL A 82 -8.20 4.79 4.12
C VAL A 82 -9.17 5.77 3.45
N ALA A 83 -8.87 6.20 2.23
CA ALA A 83 -9.74 7.07 1.44
C ALA A 83 -11.12 6.44 1.19
N GLY A 84 -11.15 5.19 0.74
CA GLY A 84 -12.40 4.48 0.46
C GLY A 84 -13.27 4.26 1.70
N VAL A 85 -12.66 3.99 2.87
CA VAL A 85 -13.38 3.91 4.14
C VAL A 85 -13.97 5.27 4.50
N ILE A 86 -13.17 6.34 4.50
CA ILE A 86 -13.66 7.69 4.80
C ILE A 86 -14.82 8.07 3.86
N GLY A 87 -14.67 7.80 2.56
CA GLY A 87 -15.68 8.07 1.53
C GLY A 87 -16.99 7.33 1.74
N SER A 88 -16.91 6.07 2.19
CA SER A 88 -18.08 5.22 2.43
C SER A 88 -18.73 5.45 3.79
N ASN A 89 -18.17 6.31 4.65
CA ASN A 89 -18.62 6.53 6.03
C ASN A 89 -18.72 8.04 6.34
N SER A 90 -19.41 8.80 5.49
CA SER A 90 -19.48 10.27 5.57
C SER A 90 -19.92 10.80 6.93
N ALA A 91 -20.91 10.15 7.58
CA ALA A 91 -21.45 10.57 8.87
C ALA A 91 -20.45 10.42 10.04
N SER A 92 -19.53 9.46 9.96
CA SER A 92 -18.52 9.20 10.99
C SER A 92 -17.09 9.58 10.56
N ALA A 93 -16.92 10.20 9.38
CA ALA A 93 -15.63 10.52 8.81
C ALA A 93 -14.74 11.37 9.75
N GLU A 94 -15.33 12.38 10.40
CA GLU A 94 -14.60 13.21 11.36
C GLU A 94 -14.17 12.44 12.61
N ASP A 95 -15.04 11.59 13.16
CA ASP A 95 -14.71 10.73 14.31
C ASP A 95 -13.61 9.71 13.96
N LEU A 96 -13.72 9.07 12.79
CA LEU A 96 -12.71 8.14 12.28
C LEU A 96 -11.34 8.81 12.16
N VAL A 97 -11.28 9.96 11.47
CA VAL A 97 -10.03 10.71 11.32
C VAL A 97 -9.50 11.17 12.67
N SER A 98 -10.37 11.65 13.56
CA SER A 98 -9.97 12.12 14.90
C SER A 98 -9.23 11.05 15.70
N LYS A 99 -9.67 9.80 15.59
CA LYS A 99 -9.11 8.63 16.27
C LYS A 99 -7.80 8.10 15.67
N MET A 100 -7.48 8.47 14.42
CA MET A 100 -6.22 8.08 13.77
C MET A 100 -5.00 8.73 14.45
N PHE A 101 -5.19 9.87 15.11
CA PHE A 101 -4.16 10.57 15.85
C PHE A 101 -3.88 9.96 17.25
N PRO A 102 -2.70 10.24 17.84
CA PRO A 102 -1.57 10.95 17.24
C PRO A 102 -0.84 10.08 16.20
N LEU A 103 -0.19 10.74 15.23
CA LEU A 103 0.72 10.11 14.27
C LEU A 103 1.99 10.96 14.15
N PRO A 104 3.16 10.33 13.92
CA PRO A 104 4.38 11.05 13.54
C PRO A 104 4.13 11.97 12.33
N PRO A 105 4.72 13.17 12.29
CA PRO A 105 4.55 14.10 11.18
C PRO A 105 4.76 13.48 9.80
N GLU A 106 5.73 12.58 9.68
CA GLU A 106 6.04 11.90 8.43
C GLU A 106 4.84 11.10 7.88
N ASP A 107 4.09 10.45 8.77
CA ASP A 107 3.01 9.51 8.45
C ASP A 107 1.65 10.18 8.27
N GLN A 108 1.50 11.43 8.71
CA GLN A 108 0.26 12.21 8.58
C GLN A 108 -0.20 12.42 7.12
N VAL A 109 0.67 12.16 6.14
CA VAL A 109 0.32 12.19 4.70
C VAL A 109 -0.82 11.23 4.39
N VAL A 110 -0.94 10.10 5.08
CA VAL A 110 -2.03 9.13 4.90
C VAL A 110 -3.40 9.74 5.25
N ILE A 111 -3.46 10.58 6.28
CA ILE A 111 -4.69 11.28 6.68
C ILE A 111 -5.06 12.33 5.63
N ILE A 112 -4.08 13.15 5.22
CA ILE A 112 -4.30 14.25 4.26
C ILE A 112 -4.78 13.70 2.93
N LYS A 113 -4.05 12.73 2.36
CA LYS A 113 -4.43 12.08 1.09
C LYS A 113 -5.70 11.24 1.27
N GLY A 114 -5.86 10.54 2.39
CA GLY A 114 -7.08 9.78 2.71
C GLY A 114 -8.34 10.63 2.62
N ILE A 115 -8.34 11.82 3.24
CA ILE A 115 -9.46 12.77 3.16
C ILE A 115 -9.62 13.29 1.73
N ALA A 116 -8.54 13.81 1.11
CA ALA A 116 -8.62 14.41 -0.22
C ALA A 116 -9.05 13.41 -1.31
N TYR A 117 -8.72 12.14 -1.15
CA TYR A 117 -9.04 11.07 -2.10
C TYR A 117 -10.35 10.36 -1.80
N SER A 118 -11.00 10.65 -0.66
CA SER A 118 -12.23 9.99 -0.19
C SER A 118 -13.45 10.13 -1.11
N GLY A 119 -13.45 11.09 -2.03
CA GLY A 119 -14.63 11.39 -2.85
C GLY A 119 -15.78 12.06 -2.08
N LEU A 120 -15.63 12.39 -0.79
CA LEU A 120 -16.64 13.13 -0.05
C LEU A 120 -16.83 14.53 -0.65
N PRO A 121 -18.06 15.00 -0.92
CA PRO A 121 -18.28 16.39 -1.35
C PRO A 121 -17.70 17.42 -0.36
N GLY A 122 -17.75 17.09 0.94
CA GLY A 122 -17.23 17.90 2.04
C GLY A 122 -15.79 17.63 2.44
N TRP A 123 -14.95 17.02 1.59
CA TRP A 123 -13.57 16.67 1.96
C TRP A 123 -12.71 17.89 2.36
N ARG A 124 -12.93 19.07 1.74
CA ARG A 124 -12.19 20.29 2.07
C ARG A 124 -12.53 20.81 3.48
N PRO A 125 -13.82 21.01 3.84
CA PRO A 125 -14.20 21.29 5.23
C PRO A 125 -13.62 20.27 6.22
N LEU A 126 -13.72 18.97 5.92
CA LEU A 126 -13.20 17.91 6.78
C LEU A 126 -11.67 18.04 6.99
N LEU A 127 -10.91 18.28 5.93
CA LEU A 127 -9.45 18.45 6.02
C LEU A 127 -9.08 19.68 6.85
N ARG A 128 -9.86 20.77 6.77
CA ARG A 128 -9.62 22.00 7.55
C ARG A 128 -9.74 21.78 9.05
N THR A 129 -10.65 20.91 9.50
CA THR A 129 -10.83 20.57 10.92
C THR A 129 -9.54 20.07 11.59
N PHE A 130 -8.64 19.45 10.83
CA PHE A 130 -7.44 18.80 11.36
C PHE A 130 -6.13 19.57 11.12
N ILE A 131 -6.17 20.79 10.56
CA ILE A 131 -4.95 21.58 10.26
C ILE A 131 -4.07 21.76 11.49
N GLU A 132 -4.67 22.19 12.61
CA GLU A 132 -3.94 22.48 13.86
C GLU A 132 -3.32 21.22 14.49
N ARG A 133 -3.77 20.02 14.11
CA ARG A 133 -3.18 18.74 14.56
C ARG A 133 -2.01 18.29 13.71
N MET A 134 -1.77 18.93 12.56
CA MET A 134 -0.74 18.57 11.57
C MET A 134 0.11 19.79 11.17
N PRO A 135 0.68 20.56 12.11
CA PRO A 135 1.36 21.82 11.80
C PRO A 135 2.56 21.63 10.86
N ALA A 136 3.30 20.53 10.99
CA ALA A 136 4.42 20.18 10.13
C ALA A 136 4.03 19.83 8.68
N ARG A 137 2.73 19.67 8.39
CA ARG A 137 2.20 19.34 7.05
C ARG A 137 1.30 20.44 6.47
N LYS A 138 1.30 21.63 7.07
CA LYS A 138 0.49 22.77 6.63
C LYS A 138 0.65 23.06 5.13
N ASP A 139 1.87 23.09 4.62
CA ASP A 139 2.15 23.31 3.20
C ASP A 139 1.45 22.30 2.27
N LEU A 140 1.45 21.01 2.65
CA LEU A 140 0.78 19.98 1.86
C LEU A 140 -0.75 20.15 1.93
N ILE A 141 -1.28 20.47 3.11
CA ILE A 141 -2.71 20.72 3.30
C ILE A 141 -3.16 21.92 2.48
N GLU A 142 -2.42 23.03 2.51
CA GLU A 142 -2.73 24.23 1.73
C GLU A 142 -2.69 23.96 0.22
N LYS A 143 -1.73 23.17 -0.26
CA LYS A 143 -1.68 22.77 -1.68
C LYS A 143 -2.91 21.96 -2.11
N PHE A 144 -3.51 21.16 -1.22
CA PHE A 144 -4.80 20.49 -1.49
C PHE A 144 -5.99 21.45 -1.39
N LEU A 145 -6.04 22.30 -0.36
CA LEU A 145 -7.18 23.17 -0.11
C LEU A 145 -7.30 24.31 -1.12
N TYR A 146 -6.18 24.89 -1.53
CA TYR A 146 -6.10 26.14 -2.29
C TYR A 146 -5.18 26.07 -3.52
N GLY A 147 -4.31 25.06 -3.60
CA GLY A 147 -3.42 24.84 -4.73
C GLY A 147 -4.00 23.94 -5.81
N ASP A 148 -3.09 23.36 -6.58
CA ASP A 148 -3.35 22.53 -7.76
C ASP A 148 -3.24 21.01 -7.49
N LYS A 149 -3.09 20.59 -6.22
CA LYS A 149 -2.94 19.16 -5.90
C LYS A 149 -4.21 18.41 -6.33
N PRO A 150 -4.11 17.43 -7.24
CA PRO A 150 -5.26 16.69 -7.73
C PRO A 150 -5.80 15.73 -6.66
N VAL A 151 -7.10 15.50 -6.70
CA VAL A 151 -7.76 14.39 -5.99
C VAL A 151 -7.61 13.09 -6.79
N LEU A 152 -7.94 11.94 -6.20
CA LEU A 152 -7.73 10.62 -6.79
C LEU A 152 -8.27 10.49 -8.22
N THR A 153 -9.46 11.00 -8.49
CA THR A 153 -10.09 10.91 -9.82
C THR A 153 -9.38 11.74 -10.90
N ALA A 154 -8.56 12.72 -10.52
CA ALA A 154 -7.80 13.55 -11.45
C ALA A 154 -6.35 13.08 -11.65
N LEU A 155 -5.86 12.12 -10.86
CA LEU A 155 -4.52 11.56 -11.03
C LEU A 155 -4.41 10.77 -12.34
N SER A 156 -3.26 10.83 -13.00
CA SER A 156 -2.99 10.09 -14.24
C SER A 156 -2.26 8.78 -13.93
N ILE A 157 -2.86 7.64 -14.29
CA ILE A 157 -2.20 6.33 -14.15
C ILE A 157 -0.97 6.23 -15.06
N LYS A 158 -0.99 6.93 -16.21
CA LYS A 158 0.13 6.95 -17.16
C LYS A 158 1.38 7.63 -16.60
N GLU A 159 1.18 8.63 -15.75
CA GLU A 159 2.26 9.43 -15.15
C GLU A 159 2.71 8.87 -13.80
N ASP A 160 1.82 8.16 -13.11
CA ASP A 160 2.07 7.62 -11.77
C ASP A 160 1.41 6.24 -11.62
N ALA A 161 2.25 5.19 -11.63
CA ALA A 161 1.80 3.81 -11.48
C ALA A 161 1.19 3.52 -10.10
N THR A 162 1.52 4.30 -9.06
CA THR A 162 0.94 4.14 -7.71
C THR A 162 -0.56 4.41 -7.69
N VAL A 163 -1.09 5.06 -8.74
CA VAL A 163 -2.52 5.26 -8.93
C VAL A 163 -3.27 3.94 -9.11
N ILE A 164 -2.63 2.89 -9.63
CA ILE A 164 -3.19 1.53 -9.66
C ILE A 164 -3.44 1.04 -8.23
N ASP A 165 -2.44 1.18 -7.36
CA ASP A 165 -2.51 0.75 -5.97
C ASP A 165 -3.51 1.57 -5.15
N LEU A 166 -3.59 2.88 -5.39
CA LEU A 166 -4.63 3.74 -4.81
C LEU A 166 -6.03 3.24 -5.16
N ASN A 167 -6.26 2.85 -6.43
CA ASN A 167 -7.55 2.32 -6.86
C ASN A 167 -7.83 0.92 -6.31
N TRP A 168 -6.81 0.07 -6.14
CA TRP A 168 -6.96 -1.23 -5.45
C TRP A 168 -7.35 -1.05 -3.99
N GLY A 169 -6.64 -0.19 -3.25
CA GLY A 169 -6.99 0.13 -1.87
C GLY A 169 -8.42 0.65 -1.74
N TYR A 170 -8.80 1.58 -2.62
CA TYR A 170 -10.15 2.14 -2.66
C TYR A 170 -11.20 1.06 -2.96
N TYR A 171 -10.92 0.17 -3.91
CA TYR A 171 -11.77 -1.00 -4.17
C TYR A 171 -11.87 -1.88 -2.94
N PHE A 172 -10.77 -2.26 -2.29
CA PHE A 172 -10.78 -3.12 -1.09
C PHE A 172 -11.55 -2.54 0.09
N ALA A 173 -11.71 -1.22 0.14
CA ALA A 173 -12.55 -0.56 1.13
C ALA A 173 -14.04 -0.51 0.77
N THR A 174 -14.37 -0.41 -0.53
CA THR A 174 -15.71 0.02 -0.98
C THR A 174 -16.47 -1.00 -1.83
N GLY A 175 -15.76 -1.84 -2.59
CA GLY A 175 -16.35 -2.73 -3.60
C GLY A 175 -16.87 -2.00 -4.84
N TRP A 176 -16.60 -0.71 -4.98
CA TRP A 176 -17.12 0.09 -6.08
C TRP A 176 -16.46 -0.25 -7.42
N GLU A 177 -17.22 -0.09 -8.50
CA GLU A 177 -16.74 -0.38 -9.84
C GLU A 177 -15.80 0.68 -10.41
N ALA A 178 -15.98 1.95 -10.02
CA ALA A 178 -15.20 3.06 -10.58
C ALA A 178 -13.67 2.90 -10.43
N PRO A 179 -13.13 2.48 -9.27
CA PRO A 179 -11.70 2.17 -9.16
C PRO A 179 -11.24 1.05 -10.10
N ILE A 180 -12.04 -0.01 -10.27
CA ILE A 180 -11.72 -1.12 -11.16
C ILE A 180 -11.75 -0.69 -12.63
N ARG A 181 -12.71 0.16 -13.03
CA ARG A 181 -12.73 0.74 -14.39
C ARG A 181 -11.48 1.59 -14.67
N ARG A 182 -10.99 2.34 -13.68
CA ARG A 182 -9.72 3.08 -13.82
C ARG A 182 -8.52 2.15 -14.00
N ILE A 183 -8.45 1.04 -13.26
CA ILE A 183 -7.37 0.05 -13.45
C ILE A 183 -7.51 -0.62 -14.82
N ALA A 184 -8.73 -0.98 -15.23
CA ALA A 184 -9.01 -1.59 -16.52
C ALA A 184 -8.65 -0.68 -17.70
N SER A 185 -8.82 0.65 -17.59
CA SER A 185 -8.43 1.56 -18.68
C SER A 185 -6.92 1.57 -18.93
N ALA A 186 -6.10 1.27 -17.91
CA ALA A 186 -4.65 1.12 -18.07
C ALA A 186 -4.27 -0.10 -18.91
N LEU A 187 -5.19 -1.05 -19.16
CA LEU A 187 -4.94 -2.19 -20.03
C LEU A 187 -4.64 -1.79 -21.47
N ALA A 188 -5.14 -0.65 -21.95
CA ALA A 188 -4.78 -0.12 -23.26
C ALA A 188 -3.26 0.13 -23.38
N TYR A 189 -2.58 0.41 -22.26
CA TYR A 189 -1.12 0.58 -22.24
C TYR A 189 -0.36 -0.72 -22.45
N SER A 190 -0.99 -1.89 -22.25
CA SER A 190 -0.37 -3.19 -22.57
C SER A 190 -0.13 -3.40 -24.07
N LEU A 191 -0.68 -2.52 -24.90
CA LEU A 191 -0.51 -2.50 -26.35
C LEU A 191 0.59 -1.54 -26.82
N GLU A 192 1.27 -0.86 -25.89
CA GLU A 192 2.35 0.09 -26.18
C GLU A 192 3.54 -0.58 -26.86
N LYS A 193 4.10 0.08 -27.87
CA LYS A 193 5.19 -0.44 -28.70
C LYS A 193 6.45 0.42 -28.67
N ASP A 194 6.39 1.57 -28.00
CA ASP A 194 7.47 2.55 -28.02
C ASP A 194 7.95 3.01 -26.63
N LYS A 195 7.22 2.66 -25.56
CA LYS A 195 7.53 3.14 -24.20
C LYS A 195 7.45 2.00 -23.19
N VAL A 196 8.63 1.58 -22.70
CA VAL A 196 8.76 0.47 -21.73
C VAL A 196 7.97 0.75 -20.44
N ASP A 197 8.01 1.99 -19.93
CA ASP A 197 7.32 2.34 -18.68
C ASP A 197 5.79 2.26 -18.85
N THR A 198 5.27 2.78 -19.97
CA THR A 198 3.84 2.70 -20.28
C THR A 198 3.40 1.26 -20.51
N LEU A 199 4.17 0.45 -21.27
CA LEU A 199 3.90 -0.98 -21.42
C LEU A 199 3.83 -1.69 -20.07
N THR A 200 4.73 -1.34 -19.16
CA THR A 200 4.81 -1.99 -17.84
C THR A 200 3.64 -1.63 -16.95
N ILE A 201 3.17 -0.38 -16.97
CA ILE A 201 1.94 0.02 -16.27
C ILE A 201 0.77 -0.85 -16.75
N GLY A 202 0.64 -1.06 -18.07
CA GLY A 202 -0.38 -1.93 -18.65
C GLY A 202 -0.23 -3.40 -18.23
N ALA A 203 0.99 -3.93 -18.21
CA ALA A 203 1.29 -5.28 -17.75
C ALA A 203 0.98 -5.48 -16.26
N MET A 204 1.30 -4.49 -15.42
CA MET A 204 0.97 -4.48 -13.99
C MET A 204 -0.55 -4.46 -13.77
N ALA A 205 -1.28 -3.62 -14.49
CA ALA A 205 -2.74 -3.61 -14.44
C ALA A 205 -3.33 -4.98 -14.82
N LYS A 206 -2.83 -5.58 -15.90
CA LYS A 206 -3.24 -6.90 -16.38
C LYS A 206 -3.01 -8.00 -15.35
N TRP A 207 -1.80 -8.06 -14.79
CA TRP A 207 -1.44 -9.05 -13.77
C TRP A 207 -2.28 -8.89 -12.49
N THR A 208 -2.37 -7.66 -11.97
CA THR A 208 -3.07 -7.40 -10.70
C THR A 208 -4.57 -7.68 -10.81
N LEU A 209 -5.19 -7.33 -11.93
CA LEU A 209 -6.60 -7.68 -12.19
C LEU A 209 -6.80 -9.19 -12.24
N ALA A 210 -5.94 -9.93 -12.97
CA ALA A 210 -6.08 -11.37 -13.10
C ALA A 210 -5.87 -12.09 -11.76
N GLN A 211 -4.84 -11.70 -11.02
CA GLN A 211 -4.54 -12.27 -9.70
C GLN A 211 -5.69 -12.04 -8.71
N ASN A 212 -6.22 -10.83 -8.62
CA ASN A 212 -7.31 -10.54 -7.69
C ASN A 212 -8.62 -11.23 -8.13
N ALA A 213 -8.95 -11.20 -9.43
CA ALA A 213 -10.17 -11.81 -9.96
C ALA A 213 -10.20 -13.34 -9.82
N SER A 214 -9.05 -14.01 -9.90
CA SER A 214 -8.94 -15.47 -9.66
C SER A 214 -9.39 -15.92 -8.26
N ARG A 215 -9.51 -14.99 -7.30
CA ARG A 215 -9.86 -15.26 -5.89
C ARG A 215 -11.10 -14.50 -5.42
N ASP A 216 -11.68 -13.66 -6.29
CA ASP A 216 -12.81 -12.79 -5.99
C ASP A 216 -13.83 -12.88 -7.14
N ASN A 217 -14.86 -13.70 -6.95
CA ASN A 217 -15.88 -13.94 -7.97
C ASN A 217 -16.70 -12.68 -8.29
N ASP A 218 -16.91 -11.81 -7.31
CA ASP A 218 -17.64 -10.54 -7.53
C ASP A 218 -16.82 -9.62 -8.44
N LEU A 219 -15.50 -9.55 -8.21
CA LEU A 219 -14.58 -8.86 -9.11
C LEU A 219 -14.59 -9.50 -10.51
N LEU A 220 -14.52 -10.83 -10.63
CA LEU A 220 -14.53 -11.49 -11.93
C LEU A 220 -15.80 -11.17 -12.73
N MET A 221 -16.97 -11.22 -12.10
CA MET A 221 -18.24 -10.83 -12.72
C MET A 221 -18.26 -9.34 -13.11
N MET A 222 -17.68 -8.47 -12.28
CA MET A 222 -17.52 -7.06 -12.60
C MET A 222 -16.63 -6.85 -13.83
N LEU A 223 -15.50 -7.57 -13.96
CA LEU A 223 -14.62 -7.48 -15.12
C LEU A 223 -15.32 -7.94 -16.40
N LYS A 224 -16.12 -9.01 -16.35
CA LYS A 224 -16.93 -9.45 -17.51
C LYS A 224 -17.90 -8.36 -17.98
N ARG A 225 -18.55 -7.67 -17.04
CA ARG A 225 -19.45 -6.55 -17.33
C ARG A 225 -18.70 -5.36 -17.92
N ILE A 226 -17.58 -4.95 -17.33
CA ILE A 226 -16.70 -3.89 -17.88
C ILE A 226 -16.20 -4.27 -19.28
N SER A 227 -15.87 -5.54 -19.52
CA SER A 227 -15.42 -6.00 -20.85
C SER A 227 -16.50 -5.87 -21.92
N SER A 228 -17.78 -6.00 -21.54
CA SER A 228 -18.89 -5.93 -22.50
C SER A 228 -19.10 -4.53 -23.10
N ASP A 229 -18.79 -3.46 -22.35
CA ASP A 229 -18.98 -2.06 -22.75
C ASP A 229 -17.68 -1.31 -23.07
N SER A 230 -16.53 -1.96 -22.94
CA SER A 230 -15.21 -1.37 -23.23
C SER A 230 -14.90 -1.29 -24.72
N ASP A 231 -14.15 -0.26 -25.11
CA ASP A 231 -13.58 -0.16 -26.46
C ASP A 231 -12.55 -1.28 -26.73
N PRO A 232 -12.23 -1.57 -28.02
CA PRO A 232 -11.37 -2.69 -28.37
C PRO A 232 -9.97 -2.67 -27.74
N SER A 233 -9.43 -1.49 -27.40
CA SER A 233 -8.08 -1.35 -26.84
C SER A 233 -8.01 -1.81 -25.39
N ILE A 234 -9.12 -1.73 -24.66
CA ILE A 234 -9.26 -2.24 -23.29
C ILE A 234 -9.85 -3.66 -23.31
N LYS A 235 -10.88 -3.88 -24.13
CA LYS A 235 -11.65 -5.14 -24.17
C LYS A 235 -10.78 -6.35 -24.48
N LYS A 236 -9.88 -6.26 -25.47
CA LYS A 236 -9.03 -7.39 -25.87
C LYS A 236 -8.10 -7.84 -24.72
N PRO A 237 -7.26 -6.97 -24.13
CA PRO A 237 -6.46 -7.38 -22.97
C PRO A 237 -7.32 -7.80 -21.77
N LEU A 238 -8.49 -7.21 -21.57
CA LEU A 238 -9.38 -7.56 -20.46
C LEU A 238 -9.99 -8.96 -20.62
N ILE A 239 -10.27 -9.42 -21.83
CA ILE A 239 -10.65 -10.82 -22.09
C ILE A 239 -9.52 -11.75 -21.65
N GLU A 240 -8.27 -11.43 -21.98
CA GLU A 240 -7.12 -12.25 -21.55
C GLU A 240 -6.96 -12.30 -20.02
N VAL A 241 -7.27 -11.19 -19.32
CA VAL A 241 -7.34 -11.14 -17.86
C VAL A 241 -8.42 -12.08 -17.33
N ILE A 242 -9.62 -12.03 -17.90
CA ILE A 242 -10.76 -12.86 -17.50
C ILE A 242 -10.41 -14.33 -17.72
N ASP A 243 -9.93 -14.69 -18.91
CA ASP A 243 -9.55 -16.06 -19.26
C ASP A 243 -8.49 -16.59 -18.29
N ALA A 244 -7.41 -15.84 -18.04
CA ALA A 244 -6.36 -16.26 -17.11
C ALA A 244 -6.86 -16.39 -15.66
N SER A 245 -7.87 -15.62 -15.27
CA SER A 245 -8.50 -15.70 -13.95
C SER A 245 -9.36 -16.96 -13.81
N GLU A 246 -10.09 -17.32 -14.86
CA GLU A 246 -10.98 -18.49 -14.89
C GLU A 246 -10.20 -19.81 -15.01
N THR A 247 -9.15 -19.83 -15.82
CA THR A 247 -8.32 -21.02 -16.03
C THR A 247 -7.22 -21.17 -14.98
N LEU A 248 -7.03 -20.16 -14.11
CA LEU A 248 -5.94 -20.06 -13.15
C LEU A 248 -4.54 -20.07 -13.81
N GLU A 249 -4.46 -19.78 -15.11
CA GLU A 249 -3.20 -19.74 -15.87
C GLU A 249 -2.50 -18.37 -15.77
N LEU A 250 -2.38 -17.84 -14.54
CA LEU A 250 -1.75 -16.53 -14.30
C LEU A 250 -0.31 -16.46 -14.84
N SER A 251 0.40 -17.59 -14.88
CA SER A 251 1.77 -17.67 -15.40
C SER A 251 1.88 -17.27 -16.88
N LYS A 252 0.80 -17.37 -17.66
CA LYS A 252 0.73 -16.94 -19.06
C LYS A 252 0.81 -15.42 -19.18
N ILE A 253 0.02 -14.69 -18.39
CA ILE A 253 0.05 -13.21 -18.33
C ILE A 253 1.48 -12.70 -18.07
N ARG A 254 2.19 -13.37 -17.16
CA ARG A 254 3.59 -13.05 -16.86
C ARG A 254 4.53 -13.29 -18.05
N LYS A 255 4.42 -14.46 -18.70
CA LYS A 255 5.26 -14.81 -19.85
C LYS A 255 5.03 -13.82 -21.00
N ASP A 256 3.79 -13.46 -21.26
CA ASP A 256 3.42 -12.54 -22.33
C ASP A 256 3.95 -11.12 -22.05
N ALA A 257 3.92 -10.67 -20.79
CA ALA A 257 4.51 -9.38 -20.40
C ALA A 257 6.04 -9.35 -20.63
N LEU A 258 6.75 -10.41 -20.24
CA LEU A 258 8.20 -10.51 -20.46
C LEU A 258 8.54 -10.58 -21.96
N ALA A 259 7.78 -11.37 -22.72
CA ALA A 259 7.94 -11.47 -24.18
C ALA A 259 7.71 -10.12 -24.88
N SER A 260 6.73 -9.34 -24.43
CA SER A 260 6.45 -8.01 -24.98
C SER A 260 7.61 -7.04 -24.73
N ILE A 261 8.25 -7.12 -23.56
CA ILE A 261 9.45 -6.33 -23.26
C ILE A 261 10.64 -6.76 -24.11
N ASP A 262 10.85 -8.06 -24.31
CA ASP A 262 11.93 -8.56 -25.16
C ASP A 262 11.71 -8.19 -26.63
N GLU A 263 10.46 -8.15 -27.09
CA GLU A 263 10.13 -7.62 -28.41
C GLU A 263 10.44 -6.11 -28.52
N LEU A 264 10.13 -5.30 -27.49
CA LEU A 264 10.52 -3.88 -27.46
C LEU A 264 12.04 -3.70 -27.55
N LYS A 265 12.82 -4.53 -26.83
CA LYS A 265 14.29 -4.51 -26.90
C LYS A 265 14.79 -4.76 -28.33
N ALA A 266 14.23 -5.78 -28.97
CA ALA A 266 14.73 -6.26 -30.25
C ALA A 266 14.23 -5.43 -31.45
N LYS A 267 12.96 -5.03 -31.43
CA LYS A 267 12.24 -4.46 -32.58
C LYS A 267 11.67 -3.07 -32.34
N GLY A 268 11.84 -2.51 -31.15
CA GLY A 268 11.40 -1.15 -30.84
C GLY A 268 12.09 -0.10 -31.71
N SER A 269 11.64 1.15 -31.60
CA SER A 269 12.27 2.29 -32.26
C SER A 269 13.80 2.33 -32.06
N GLU A 270 14.53 2.99 -32.96
CA GLU A 270 16.00 3.12 -32.87
C GLU A 270 16.46 3.67 -31.50
N LYS A 271 15.68 4.60 -30.94
CA LYS A 271 15.87 5.15 -29.59
C LYS A 271 15.75 4.08 -28.49
N LEU A 272 14.87 3.10 -28.64
CA LEU A 272 14.66 2.01 -27.67
C LEU A 272 15.71 0.90 -27.80
N ARG A 273 16.19 0.66 -29.03
CA ARG A 273 17.29 -0.27 -29.27
C ARG A 273 18.61 0.24 -28.67
N ASN A 274 18.78 1.56 -28.59
CA ASN A 274 19.90 2.24 -27.95
C ASN A 274 19.63 2.67 -26.49
N TYR A 275 18.53 2.20 -25.89
CA TYR A 275 18.13 2.53 -24.53
C TYR A 275 19.03 1.87 -23.48
N ASN A 276 19.30 2.55 -22.36
CA ASN A 276 20.09 1.97 -21.27
C ASN A 276 19.22 1.02 -20.41
N TRP A 277 19.11 -0.22 -20.87
CA TRP A 277 18.28 -1.27 -20.29
C TRP A 277 18.65 -1.64 -18.84
N TRP A 278 19.93 -1.52 -18.45
CA TRP A 278 20.39 -1.84 -17.10
C TRP A 278 20.16 -0.70 -16.09
N GLY A 279 20.02 0.55 -16.57
CA GLY A 279 19.75 1.72 -15.73
C GLY A 279 18.26 2.04 -15.61
N GLN A 280 17.59 2.32 -16.74
CA GLN A 280 16.25 2.89 -16.73
C GLN A 280 15.12 1.84 -16.81
N ALA A 281 15.32 0.70 -17.48
CA ALA A 281 14.35 -0.41 -17.51
C ALA A 281 14.60 -1.46 -16.44
N GLY A 282 15.75 -1.43 -15.78
CA GLY A 282 16.12 -2.42 -14.78
C GLY A 282 15.10 -2.54 -13.64
N GLN A 283 14.58 -1.41 -13.14
CA GLN A 283 13.62 -1.40 -12.02
C GLN A 283 12.28 -1.98 -12.45
N THR A 284 11.92 -1.67 -13.68
CA THR A 284 10.68 -2.03 -14.35
C THR A 284 10.64 -3.52 -14.71
N VAL A 285 11.72 -4.06 -15.27
CA VAL A 285 11.88 -5.50 -15.57
C VAL A 285 12.01 -6.31 -14.27
N LEU A 286 12.72 -5.81 -13.27
CA LEU A 286 12.79 -6.46 -11.95
C LEU A 286 11.47 -6.40 -11.19
N ALA A 287 10.64 -5.37 -11.36
CA ALA A 287 9.29 -5.35 -10.78
C ALA A 287 8.44 -6.53 -11.32
N LEU A 288 8.51 -6.80 -12.62
CA LEU A 288 7.92 -8.00 -13.22
C LEU A 288 8.64 -9.30 -12.80
N GLY A 289 9.94 -9.23 -12.47
CA GLY A 289 10.73 -10.31 -11.89
C GLY A 289 10.38 -10.64 -10.43
N CYS A 290 10.07 -9.65 -9.60
CA CYS A 290 9.59 -9.82 -8.22
C CYS A 290 8.24 -10.55 -8.23
N VAL A 291 7.38 -10.26 -9.20
CA VAL A 291 6.16 -11.04 -9.50
C VAL A 291 6.44 -12.52 -9.77
N ALA A 292 7.63 -12.88 -10.27
CA ALA A 292 8.02 -14.27 -10.50
C ALA A 292 8.37 -15.05 -9.22
N ALA A 293 9.01 -14.42 -8.22
CA ALA A 293 9.28 -15.05 -6.92
C ALA A 293 7.98 -15.38 -6.16
N GLY A 294 6.96 -14.53 -6.35
CA GLY A 294 5.61 -14.69 -5.82
C GLY A 294 4.89 -15.98 -6.24
N ALA A 295 5.19 -16.49 -7.44
CA ALA A 295 4.46 -17.57 -8.09
C ALA A 295 5.14 -18.95 -8.01
N MET A 296 6.40 -19.02 -7.57
CA MET A 296 7.18 -20.27 -7.51
C MET A 296 7.22 -20.92 -6.10
N GLY A 297 6.24 -20.64 -5.25
CA GLY A 297 6.10 -21.32 -3.96
C GLY A 297 7.09 -20.88 -2.87
N GLN A 298 7.92 -19.86 -3.12
CA GLN A 298 8.75 -19.19 -2.10
C GLN A 298 7.95 -18.11 -1.32
N VAL A 299 6.63 -18.25 -1.30
CA VAL A 299 5.71 -17.36 -0.60
C VAL A 299 5.01 -18.15 0.47
N GLN A 300 5.68 -18.31 1.61
CA GLN A 300 5.02 -18.73 2.83
C GLN A 300 4.06 -17.63 3.37
N PHE A 301 3.98 -16.47 2.70
CA PHE A 301 3.37 -15.26 3.23
C PHE A 301 2.73 -14.43 2.10
N GLY A 302 1.40 -14.41 2.00
CA GLY A 302 0.58 -13.81 0.93
C GLY A 302 0.73 -12.30 0.70
N ILE A 303 1.95 -11.84 0.45
CA ILE A 303 2.32 -10.50 0.00
C ILE A 303 2.38 -10.59 -1.53
N PRO A 304 1.41 -10.04 -2.27
CA PRO A 304 1.57 -9.91 -3.71
C PRO A 304 2.84 -9.11 -3.98
N CYS A 305 3.71 -9.59 -4.85
CA CYS A 305 4.87 -8.85 -5.34
C CYS A 305 4.49 -7.66 -6.25
N VAL A 306 3.29 -7.11 -6.03
CA VAL A 306 2.81 -5.84 -6.54
C VAL A 306 3.30 -4.70 -5.62
N ILE A 307 3.87 -5.03 -4.46
CA ILE A 307 4.29 -4.05 -3.46
C ILE A 307 5.70 -3.51 -3.75
N GLY A 308 5.76 -2.51 -4.64
CA GLY A 308 6.75 -1.41 -4.65
C GLY A 308 8.21 -1.68 -5.05
N GLY A 309 8.77 -0.71 -5.79
CA GLY A 309 10.10 -0.73 -6.40
C GLY A 309 11.31 -0.63 -5.45
N ALA A 310 11.14 -0.65 -4.13
CA ALA A 310 12.25 -0.59 -3.18
C ALA A 310 13.18 -1.82 -3.27
N ALA A 311 12.61 -3.02 -3.42
CA ALA A 311 13.38 -4.25 -3.67
C ALA A 311 14.03 -4.25 -5.08
N SER A 312 13.31 -3.72 -6.08
CA SER A 312 13.81 -3.61 -7.46
C SER A 312 14.98 -2.64 -7.59
N THR A 313 14.97 -1.53 -6.84
CA THR A 313 16.02 -0.51 -6.86
C THR A 313 17.30 -1.00 -6.18
N ALA A 314 17.19 -1.69 -5.05
CA ALA A 314 18.33 -2.27 -4.34
C ALA A 314 19.00 -3.40 -5.15
N ALA A 315 18.20 -4.25 -5.81
CA ALA A 315 18.73 -5.32 -6.67
C ALA A 315 19.50 -4.78 -7.89
N LEU A 316 19.06 -3.70 -8.53
CA LEU A 316 19.80 -3.12 -9.66
C LEU A 316 21.13 -2.53 -9.30
N ASN A 317 21.18 -1.85 -8.16
CA ASN A 317 22.43 -1.27 -7.70
C ASN A 317 23.46 -2.35 -7.38
N TYR A 318 23.01 -3.56 -7.04
CA TYR A 318 23.87 -4.74 -6.79
C TYR A 318 24.30 -5.46 -8.08
N PHE A 319 23.44 -5.52 -9.10
CA PHE A 319 23.72 -6.22 -10.37
C PHE A 319 24.22 -5.30 -11.50
N LYS A 320 24.47 -4.02 -11.21
CA LYS A 320 25.13 -3.12 -12.16
C LYS A 320 26.49 -3.72 -12.55
N PRO A 321 26.80 -3.92 -13.84
CA PRO A 321 28.15 -4.29 -14.26
C PRO A 321 29.11 -3.23 -13.74
N THR A 322 30.18 -3.66 -13.08
CA THR A 322 31.31 -2.79 -12.74
C THR A 322 32.06 -2.53 -14.03
N ASP A 323 32.35 -1.26 -14.32
CA ASP A 323 33.26 -0.88 -15.40
C ASP A 323 34.67 -1.46 -15.15
#